data_AF-A0A497VEE4-F1
#
_entry.id   AF-A0A497VEE4-F1
#
_cell.length_a   1.000
_cell.length_b   1.000
_cell.length_c   1.000
_cell.angle_alpha   90.00
_cell.angle_beta   90.00
_cell.angle_gamma   90.00
#
_symmetry.space_group_name_H-M   'P 1'
#
loop_
_entity.id
_entity.type
_entity.pdbx_description
1 polymer ?
#
loop_
_entity_poly.entity_id
_entity_poly.type
_entity_poly.pdbx_seq_one_letter_code
_entity_poly.pdbx_strand_id
1 'polypeptide(L)'
;MNAVHSLPLSTRRWPALQRAEWGCLIAAIALLAVAVWGPHLPASAHQHDFADQRAWWGLPCALDVLSNLPFAVAGVWGLVWLRRLGALRLCLATRATAALFFVGLVLTTAGSAWYHWQPDDAGLLWDRLGMSVAFAGLLGLAVVGRISPRAGLATALGLLVAAPAAVLVWAHTGNLLPWAVVQIGGMLVVLALACLPHRHGALALQLGAVIAWYAAAKAMELADHSVYEATAGWVSGHTLKHLLAAGAALPVLFAMARLHHSRYIAMPVPRRAMQNGGQRGQ
;
A
#
# COMPACT_ATOMS: atom_id res chain seq x y z
N MET A 1 10.91 -29.80 53.93
CA MET A 1 11.47 -28.52 53.44
C MET A 1 11.46 -28.57 51.92
N ASN A 2 10.65 -27.73 51.29
CA ASN A 2 10.32 -27.78 49.86
C ASN A 2 11.50 -27.35 48.99
N ALA A 3 11.87 -28.17 48.01
CA ALA A 3 12.78 -27.79 46.94
C ALA A 3 12.05 -26.84 45.98
N VAL A 4 12.42 -25.57 46.00
CA VAL A 4 11.94 -24.57 45.02
C VAL A 4 12.70 -24.81 43.72
N HIS A 5 12.02 -25.40 42.73
CA HIS A 5 12.51 -25.42 41.36
C HIS A 5 12.54 -23.98 40.82
N SER A 6 13.74 -23.43 40.64
CA SER A 6 13.95 -22.17 39.94
C SER A 6 13.57 -22.34 38.46
N LEU A 7 12.46 -21.73 38.07
CA LEU A 7 12.07 -21.62 36.66
C LEU A 7 13.14 -20.81 35.92
N PRO A 8 13.66 -21.27 34.76
CA PRO A 8 14.62 -20.51 34.00
C PRO A 8 13.94 -19.24 33.47
N LEU A 9 14.39 -18.08 33.94
CA LEU A 9 14.02 -16.79 33.39
C LEU A 9 14.57 -16.72 31.96
N SER A 10 13.71 -17.02 30.98
CA SER A 10 13.96 -16.76 29.57
C SER A 10 14.11 -15.25 29.41
N THR A 11 15.35 -14.75 29.50
CA THR A 11 15.69 -13.40 29.07
C THR A 11 15.58 -13.39 27.56
N ARG A 12 14.37 -13.14 27.06
CA ARG A 12 14.07 -13.07 25.62
C ARG A 12 14.81 -11.88 25.04
N ARG A 13 16.09 -12.07 24.69
CA ARG A 13 16.91 -11.07 24.03
C ARG A 13 16.28 -10.79 22.68
N TRP A 14 15.88 -9.54 22.46
CA TRP A 14 15.37 -9.12 21.17
C TRP A 14 16.47 -9.33 20.12
N PRO A 15 16.16 -9.97 18.99
CA PRO A 15 17.16 -10.19 17.96
C PRO A 15 17.65 -8.84 17.42
N ALA A 16 18.98 -8.72 17.29
CA ALA A 16 19.64 -7.55 16.74
C ALA A 16 19.06 -7.19 15.36
N LEU A 17 19.12 -5.90 15.00
CA LEU A 17 18.69 -5.43 13.68
C LEU A 17 19.62 -5.95 12.59
N GLN A 18 19.04 -6.45 11.50
CA GLN A 18 19.75 -6.84 10.30
C GLN A 18 20.15 -5.58 9.51
N ARG A 19 21.15 -5.70 8.61
CA ARG A 19 21.62 -4.57 7.78
C ARG A 19 20.49 -3.90 6.99
N ALA A 20 19.58 -4.69 6.40
CA ALA A 20 18.45 -4.15 5.65
C ALA A 20 17.44 -3.41 6.55
N GLU A 21 17.27 -3.84 7.82
CA GLU A 21 16.40 -3.17 8.78
C GLU A 21 17.00 -1.85 9.27
N TRP A 22 18.33 -1.81 9.45
CA TRP A 22 19.04 -0.54 9.66
C TRP A 22 18.86 0.41 8.49
N GLY A 23 18.97 -0.07 7.25
CA GLY A 23 18.70 0.73 6.05
C GLY A 23 17.28 1.31 6.05
N CYS A 24 16.27 0.49 6.39
CA CYS A 24 14.89 0.94 6.51
C CYS A 24 14.71 2.01 7.59
N LEU A 25 15.35 1.84 8.75
CA LEU A 25 15.27 2.79 9.86
C LEU A 25 15.96 4.12 9.51
N ILE A 26 17.14 4.07 8.91
CA ILE A 26 17.88 5.26 8.46
C ILE A 26 17.06 6.02 7.43
N ALA A 27 16.46 5.33 6.45
CA ALA A 27 15.58 5.94 5.47
C ALA A 27 14.38 6.62 6.13
N ALA A 28 13.74 5.98 7.11
CA ALA A 28 12.62 6.57 7.85
C ALA A 28 13.04 7.82 8.63
N ILE A 29 14.20 7.80 9.31
CA ILE A 29 14.73 8.95 10.05
C ILE A 29 15.08 10.09 9.09
N ALA A 30 15.70 9.80 7.95
CA ALA A 30 16.05 10.79 6.94
C ALA A 30 14.79 11.45 6.34
N LEU A 31 13.77 10.67 6.00
CA LEU A 31 12.49 11.20 5.52
C LEU A 31 11.80 12.04 6.60
N LEU A 32 11.78 11.59 7.85
CA LEU A 32 11.24 12.37 8.97
C LEU A 32 12.00 13.69 9.13
N ALA A 33 13.32 13.67 9.01
CA ALA A 33 14.13 14.87 9.09
C ALA A 33 13.78 15.88 7.97
N VAL A 34 13.59 15.39 6.74
CA VAL A 34 13.11 16.24 5.64
C VAL A 34 11.71 16.78 5.94
N ALA A 35 10.79 15.97 6.46
CA ALA A 35 9.43 16.41 6.78
C ALA A 35 9.40 17.51 7.85
N VAL A 36 10.30 17.46 8.84
CA VAL A 36 10.33 18.39 9.97
C VAL A 36 11.14 19.65 9.69
N TRP A 37 12.31 19.50 9.06
CA TRP A 37 13.28 20.60 8.88
C TRP A 37 13.43 21.08 7.43
N GLY A 38 12.74 20.45 6.48
CA GLY A 38 12.74 20.92 5.10
C GLY A 38 11.96 22.24 4.94
N PRO A 39 12.11 22.89 3.78
CA PRO A 39 11.51 24.19 3.53
C PRO A 39 9.98 24.11 3.49
N HIS A 40 9.30 25.19 3.90
CA HIS A 40 7.85 25.29 3.76
C HIS A 40 7.45 25.09 2.29
N LEU A 41 6.58 24.11 2.03
CA LEU A 41 6.02 23.86 0.71
C LEU A 41 4.56 24.30 0.72
N PRO A 42 4.20 25.44 0.11
CA PRO A 42 2.82 25.90 0.10
C PRO A 42 1.95 24.98 -0.77
N ALA A 43 0.67 24.86 -0.38
CA ALA A 43 -0.33 24.26 -1.25
C ALA A 43 -0.57 25.14 -2.50
N SER A 44 -1.00 24.52 -3.60
CA SER A 44 -1.39 25.26 -4.81
C SER A 44 -2.68 26.04 -4.55
N ALA A 45 -2.75 27.29 -5.01
CA ALA A 45 -3.99 28.08 -4.99
C ALA A 45 -5.11 27.44 -5.82
N HIS A 46 -4.75 26.63 -6.82
CA HIS A 46 -5.66 25.95 -7.74
C HIS A 46 -5.84 24.47 -7.40
N GLN A 47 -5.55 24.04 -6.17
CA GLN A 47 -5.59 22.62 -5.79
C GLN A 47 -7.00 21.98 -5.88
N HIS A 48 -8.05 22.81 -5.96
CA HIS A 48 -9.45 22.38 -6.07
C HIS A 48 -10.05 22.67 -7.47
N ASP A 49 -9.29 23.29 -8.38
CA ASP A 49 -9.79 23.72 -9.69
C ASP A 49 -9.71 22.57 -10.71
N PHE A 50 -10.62 21.61 -10.58
CA PHE A 50 -10.73 20.47 -11.51
C PHE A 50 -11.19 20.92 -12.89
N ALA A 51 -10.68 20.23 -13.92
CA ALA A 51 -11.05 20.49 -15.32
C ALA A 51 -12.52 20.12 -15.62
N ASP A 52 -13.00 19.00 -15.09
CA ASP A 52 -14.38 18.54 -15.28
C ASP A 52 -15.24 18.84 -14.05
N GLN A 53 -15.94 19.98 -14.10
CA GLN A 53 -16.86 20.40 -13.04
C GLN A 53 -18.32 20.04 -13.35
N ARG A 54 -18.57 19.21 -14.39
CA ARG A 54 -19.94 18.89 -14.81
C ARG A 54 -20.65 18.07 -13.73
N ALA A 55 -21.94 18.37 -13.56
CA ALA A 55 -22.80 17.66 -12.64
C ALA A 55 -23.70 16.66 -13.36
N TRP A 56 -23.85 15.45 -12.81
CA TRP A 56 -24.78 14.43 -13.30
C TRP A 56 -25.82 14.12 -12.22
N TRP A 57 -27.11 14.28 -12.51
CA TRP A 57 -28.19 14.00 -11.55
C TRP A 57 -28.01 14.65 -10.16
N GLY A 58 -27.44 15.86 -10.12
CA GLY A 58 -27.18 16.60 -8.87
C GLY A 58 -25.86 16.25 -8.17
N LEU A 59 -25.07 15.33 -8.71
CA LEU A 59 -23.71 15.01 -8.26
C LEU A 59 -22.71 15.98 -8.92
N PRO A 60 -22.09 16.92 -8.19
CA PRO A 60 -21.04 17.79 -8.74
C PRO A 60 -19.76 17.00 -9.06
N CYS A 61 -18.95 17.49 -10.01
CA CYS A 61 -17.72 16.83 -10.48
C CYS A 61 -17.92 15.32 -10.70
N ALA A 62 -19.01 14.95 -11.41
CA ALA A 62 -19.58 13.61 -11.31
C ALA A 62 -18.61 12.48 -11.69
N LEU A 63 -17.80 12.68 -12.73
CA LEU A 63 -16.81 11.70 -13.14
C LEU A 63 -15.67 11.55 -12.14
N ASP A 64 -15.25 12.63 -11.46
CA ASP A 64 -14.23 12.56 -10.42
C ASP A 64 -14.76 11.84 -9.17
N VAL A 65 -16.03 12.00 -8.82
CA VAL A 65 -16.65 11.23 -7.73
C VAL A 65 -16.80 9.75 -8.12
N LEU A 66 -17.37 9.44 -9.28
CA LEU A 66 -17.67 8.06 -9.69
C LEU A 66 -16.41 7.24 -10.02
N SER A 67 -15.36 7.88 -10.52
CA SER A 67 -14.09 7.20 -10.84
C SER A 67 -13.33 6.70 -9.61
N ASN A 68 -13.82 6.97 -8.40
CA ASN A 68 -13.32 6.38 -7.16
C ASN A 68 -13.87 4.97 -6.85
N LEU A 69 -14.96 4.54 -7.51
CA LEU A 69 -15.57 3.21 -7.30
C LEU A 69 -14.59 2.02 -7.51
N PRO A 70 -13.66 2.05 -8.49
CA PRO A 70 -12.67 0.98 -8.66
C PRO A 70 -11.79 0.73 -7.43
N PHE A 71 -11.48 1.75 -6.62
CA PHE A 71 -10.77 1.56 -5.35
C PHE A 71 -11.58 0.68 -4.39
N ALA A 72 -12.88 0.94 -4.24
CA ALA A 72 -13.76 0.16 -3.38
C ALA A 72 -13.90 -1.28 -3.88
N VAL A 73 -14.05 -1.47 -5.20
CA VAL A 73 -14.08 -2.82 -5.81
C VAL A 73 -12.79 -3.58 -5.49
N ALA A 74 -11.63 -2.97 -5.72
CA ALA A 74 -10.33 -3.59 -5.45
C ALA A 74 -10.13 -3.88 -3.95
N GLY A 75 -10.51 -2.94 -3.08
CA GLY A 75 -10.45 -3.07 -1.63
C GLY A 75 -11.31 -4.22 -1.12
N VAL A 76 -12.60 -4.23 -1.47
CA VAL A 76 -13.53 -5.29 -1.06
C VAL A 76 -13.08 -6.66 -1.58
N TRP A 77 -12.65 -6.74 -2.85
CA TRP A 77 -12.16 -8.00 -3.43
C TRP A 77 -10.94 -8.52 -2.66
N GLY A 78 -9.95 -7.67 -2.40
CA GLY A 78 -8.77 -8.05 -1.61
C GLY A 78 -9.11 -8.55 -0.20
N LEU A 79 -10.05 -7.89 0.49
CA LEU A 79 -10.54 -8.32 1.79
C LEU A 79 -11.24 -9.69 1.75
N VAL A 80 -12.04 -9.94 0.71
CA VAL A 80 -12.67 -11.25 0.48
C VAL A 80 -11.60 -12.33 0.29
N TRP A 81 -10.53 -12.05 -0.46
CA TRP A 81 -9.42 -13.00 -0.64
C TRP A 81 -8.66 -13.27 0.65
N LEU A 82 -8.47 -12.27 1.52
CA LEU A 82 -7.82 -12.46 2.82
C LEU A 82 -8.60 -13.38 3.77
N ARG A 83 -9.90 -13.58 3.55
CA ARG A 83 -10.75 -14.52 4.31
C ARG A 83 -10.64 -15.97 3.81
N ARG A 84 -10.10 -16.20 2.61
CA ARG A 84 -9.98 -17.55 2.04
C ARG A 84 -8.85 -18.34 2.72
N LEU A 85 -9.01 -19.66 2.85
CA LEU A 85 -8.03 -20.56 3.50
C LEU A 85 -6.60 -20.43 2.96
N GLY A 86 -6.44 -20.10 1.66
CA GLY A 86 -5.11 -19.89 1.08
C GLY A 86 -4.31 -18.75 1.73
N ALA A 87 -5.00 -17.74 2.27
CA ALA A 87 -4.37 -16.62 2.95
C ALA A 87 -3.74 -17.02 4.30
N LEU A 88 -4.16 -18.14 4.91
CA LEU A 88 -3.56 -18.66 6.15
C LEU A 88 -2.10 -19.12 5.98
N ARG A 89 -1.65 -19.31 4.73
CA ARG A 89 -0.25 -19.62 4.39
C ARG A 89 0.67 -18.40 4.55
N LEU A 90 0.10 -17.21 4.56
CA LEU A 90 0.85 -15.97 4.73
C LEU A 90 1.14 -15.74 6.21
N CYS A 91 2.32 -15.19 6.51
CA CYS A 91 2.61 -14.76 7.88
C CYS A 91 1.66 -13.61 8.28
N LEU A 92 1.46 -13.46 9.59
CA LEU A 92 0.54 -12.45 10.15
C LEU A 92 0.84 -11.04 9.64
N ALA A 93 2.12 -10.67 9.56
CA ALA A 93 2.55 -9.36 9.06
C ALA A 93 2.05 -9.09 7.63
N THR A 94 2.19 -10.06 6.73
CA THR A 94 1.72 -9.94 5.33
C THR A 94 0.20 -9.78 5.28
N ARG A 95 -0.53 -10.55 6.09
CA ARG A 95 -2.00 -10.47 6.14
C ARG A 95 -2.47 -9.13 6.69
N ALA A 96 -1.83 -8.65 7.76
CA ALA A 96 -2.18 -7.40 8.41
C ALA A 96 -1.93 -6.19 7.51
N THR A 97 -0.76 -6.12 6.86
CA THR A 97 -0.44 -5.00 5.96
C THR A 97 -1.25 -5.04 4.67
N ALA A 98 -1.53 -6.23 4.11
CA ALA A 98 -2.46 -6.37 3.00
C ALA A 98 -3.90 -5.97 3.39
N ALA A 99 -4.37 -6.36 4.57
CA ALA A 99 -5.69 -5.95 5.07
C ALA A 99 -5.75 -4.43 5.20
N LEU A 100 -4.71 -3.82 5.78
CA LEU A 100 -4.61 -2.38 5.93
C LEU A 100 -4.64 -1.67 4.57
N PHE A 101 -3.91 -2.19 3.57
CA PHE A 101 -3.94 -1.65 2.22
C PHE A 101 -5.36 -1.66 1.64
N PHE A 102 -6.05 -2.80 1.68
CA PHE A 102 -7.38 -2.93 1.11
C PHE A 102 -8.47 -2.16 1.87
N VAL A 103 -8.40 -2.11 3.21
CA VAL A 103 -9.25 -1.20 4.01
C VAL A 103 -8.98 0.25 3.60
N GLY A 104 -7.70 0.61 3.45
CA GLY A 104 -7.29 1.91 2.99
C GLY A 104 -7.91 2.29 1.66
N LEU A 105 -7.95 1.39 0.67
CA LEU A 105 -8.61 1.67 -0.61
C LEU A 105 -10.11 1.98 -0.46
N VAL A 106 -10.82 1.27 0.42
CA VAL A 106 -12.24 1.54 0.70
C VAL A 106 -12.41 2.91 1.37
N LEU A 107 -11.52 3.25 2.31
CA LEU A 107 -11.52 4.57 2.95
C LEU A 107 -11.16 5.69 1.97
N THR A 108 -10.21 5.46 1.06
CA THR A 108 -9.88 6.38 -0.04
C THR A 108 -11.08 6.62 -0.93
N THR A 109 -11.87 5.59 -1.29
CA THR A 109 -13.11 5.81 -2.05
C THR A 109 -14.03 6.78 -1.33
N ALA A 110 -14.26 6.59 -0.02
CA ALA A 110 -15.17 7.45 0.74
C ALA A 110 -14.63 8.88 0.86
N GLY A 111 -13.36 9.05 1.25
CA GLY A 111 -12.74 10.36 1.42
C GLY A 111 -12.62 11.13 0.10
N SER A 112 -12.17 10.47 -0.97
CA SER A 112 -12.00 11.08 -2.29
C SER A 112 -13.35 11.41 -2.94
N ALA A 113 -14.34 10.52 -2.83
CA ALA A 113 -15.69 10.83 -3.32
C ALA A 113 -16.30 12.04 -2.59
N TRP A 114 -16.11 12.14 -1.27
CA TRP A 114 -16.56 13.30 -0.50
C TRP A 114 -15.84 14.58 -0.92
N TYR A 115 -14.52 14.52 -1.11
CA TYR A 115 -13.73 15.65 -1.58
C TYR A 115 -14.19 16.15 -2.96
N HIS A 116 -14.47 15.26 -3.92
CA HIS A 116 -14.94 15.67 -5.23
C HIS A 116 -16.41 16.13 -5.24
N TRP A 117 -17.20 15.65 -4.29
CA TRP A 117 -18.54 16.17 -4.05
C TRP A 117 -18.49 17.62 -3.53
N GLN A 118 -17.56 17.92 -2.62
CA GLN A 118 -17.36 19.26 -2.05
C GLN A 118 -15.86 19.62 -2.08
N PRO A 119 -15.38 20.20 -3.19
CA PRO A 119 -13.96 20.55 -3.34
C PRO A 119 -13.52 21.68 -2.42
N ASP A 120 -13.07 21.33 -1.22
CA ASP A 120 -12.47 22.24 -0.25
C ASP A 120 -11.38 21.54 0.59
N ASP A 121 -10.71 22.31 1.45
CA ASP A 121 -9.64 21.79 2.31
C ASP A 121 -10.13 20.71 3.29
N ALA A 122 -11.39 20.81 3.75
CA ALA A 122 -11.97 19.83 4.66
C ALA A 122 -12.21 18.49 3.95
N GLY A 123 -12.73 18.51 2.73
CA GLY A 123 -12.86 17.34 1.88
C GLY A 123 -11.48 16.72 1.57
N LEU A 124 -10.51 17.55 1.20
CA LEU A 124 -9.15 17.10 0.89
C LEU A 124 -8.44 16.49 2.11
N LEU A 125 -8.72 17.00 3.32
CA LEU A 125 -8.26 16.38 4.56
C LEU A 125 -8.78 14.94 4.67
N TRP A 126 -10.07 14.71 4.45
CA TRP A 126 -10.67 13.37 4.52
C TRP A 126 -10.13 12.43 3.45
N ASP A 127 -9.93 12.91 2.22
CA ASP A 127 -9.29 12.15 1.15
C ASP A 127 -7.89 11.66 1.56
N ARG A 128 -7.03 12.58 2.03
CA ARG A 128 -5.67 12.25 2.46
C ARG A 128 -5.64 11.32 3.66
N LEU A 129 -6.56 11.47 4.62
CA LEU A 129 -6.69 10.54 5.74
C LEU A 129 -7.06 9.14 5.26
N GLY A 130 -7.98 9.00 4.31
CA GLY A 130 -8.30 7.71 3.68
C GLY A 130 -7.08 7.09 2.99
N MET A 131 -6.41 7.85 2.14
CA MET A 131 -5.17 7.44 1.46
C MET A 131 -4.05 7.05 2.42
N SER A 132 -3.94 7.68 3.58
CA SER A 132 -2.89 7.42 4.57
C SER A 132 -2.86 5.94 5.02
N VAL A 133 -4.05 5.34 5.16
CA VAL A 133 -4.21 3.93 5.54
C VAL A 133 -3.75 3.01 4.41
N ALA A 134 -4.07 3.36 3.16
CA ALA A 134 -3.62 2.61 1.99
C ALA A 134 -2.09 2.65 1.87
N PHE A 135 -1.47 3.83 2.04
CA PHE A 135 -0.02 3.96 2.01
C PHE A 135 0.68 3.20 3.13
N ALA A 136 0.15 3.25 4.36
CA ALA A 136 0.66 2.47 5.48
C ALA A 136 0.64 0.96 5.18
N GLY A 137 -0.48 0.47 4.63
CA GLY A 137 -0.62 -0.93 4.25
C GLY A 137 0.32 -1.34 3.12
N LEU A 138 0.39 -0.56 2.04
CA LEU A 138 1.22 -0.86 0.87
C LEU A 138 2.71 -0.84 1.21
N LEU A 139 3.19 0.21 1.89
CA LEU A 139 4.61 0.31 2.23
C LEU A 139 5.00 -0.75 3.24
N GLY A 140 4.15 -1.01 4.24
CA GLY A 140 4.33 -2.12 5.16
C GLY A 140 4.43 -3.46 4.43
N LEU A 141 3.52 -3.72 3.49
CA LEU A 141 3.51 -4.95 2.68
C LEU A 141 4.79 -5.09 1.82
N ALA A 142 5.25 -4.00 1.21
CA ALA A 142 6.51 -3.96 0.46
C ALA A 142 7.70 -4.31 1.36
N VAL A 143 7.78 -3.71 2.55
CA VAL A 143 8.87 -3.98 3.53
C VAL A 143 8.80 -5.41 4.06
N VAL A 144 7.60 -5.96 4.34
CA VAL A 144 7.45 -7.39 4.72
C VAL A 144 8.02 -8.31 3.64
N GLY A 145 7.78 -7.96 2.37
CA GLY A 145 8.16 -8.77 1.21
C GLY A 145 9.65 -8.71 0.84
N ARG A 146 10.38 -7.68 1.27
CA ARG A 146 11.78 -7.43 0.89
C ARG A 146 12.76 -7.46 2.07
N ILE A 147 12.33 -7.02 3.25
CA ILE A 147 13.20 -6.84 4.42
C ILE A 147 12.84 -7.87 5.49
N SER A 148 11.79 -7.63 6.27
CA SER A 148 11.37 -8.55 7.33
C SER A 148 9.92 -8.30 7.77
N PRO A 149 9.24 -9.32 8.34
CA PRO A 149 7.89 -9.17 8.90
C PRO A 149 7.80 -8.07 9.98
N ARG A 150 8.82 -7.98 10.85
CA ARG A 150 8.81 -6.99 11.95
C ARG A 150 9.00 -5.57 11.44
N ALA A 151 9.91 -5.38 10.47
CA ALA A 151 10.14 -4.06 9.87
C ALA A 151 8.88 -3.59 9.14
N GLY A 152 8.22 -4.47 8.39
CA GLY A 152 7.01 -4.08 7.66
C GLY A 152 5.83 -3.73 8.56
N LEU A 153 5.66 -4.41 9.69
CA LEU A 153 4.67 -3.99 10.70
C LEU A 153 5.05 -2.65 11.34
N ALA A 154 6.32 -2.46 11.71
CA ALA A 154 6.79 -1.20 12.27
C ALA A 154 6.59 -0.04 11.29
N THR A 155 6.88 -0.23 9.99
CA THR A 155 6.63 0.75 8.93
C THR A 155 5.15 1.09 8.81
N ALA A 156 4.26 0.09 8.79
CA ALA A 156 2.82 0.33 8.69
C ALA A 156 2.29 1.10 9.91
N LEU A 157 2.67 0.68 11.13
CA LEU A 157 2.25 1.35 12.36
C LEU A 157 2.80 2.77 12.46
N GLY A 158 4.07 2.97 12.08
CA GLY A 158 4.68 4.29 12.03
C GLY A 158 3.95 5.22 11.06
N LEU A 159 3.59 4.75 9.86
CA LEU A 159 2.83 5.53 8.89
C LEU A 159 1.39 5.80 9.31
N LEU A 160 0.74 4.89 10.04
CA LEU A 160 -0.59 5.14 10.61
C LEU A 160 -0.61 6.31 11.61
N VAL A 161 0.55 6.72 12.13
CA VAL A 161 0.69 7.91 12.97
C VAL A 161 1.22 9.08 12.15
N ALA A 162 2.33 8.87 11.43
CA ALA A 162 3.05 9.92 10.73
C ALA A 162 2.23 10.54 9.58
N ALA A 163 1.46 9.75 8.84
CA ALA A 163 0.70 10.25 7.71
C ALA A 163 -0.50 11.11 8.15
N PRO A 164 -1.36 10.69 9.11
CA PRO A 164 -2.36 11.59 9.68
C PRO A 164 -1.75 12.85 10.31
N ALA A 165 -0.64 12.73 11.04
CA ALA A 165 0.05 13.89 11.59
C ALA A 165 0.51 14.87 10.49
N ALA A 166 1.05 14.34 9.38
CA ALA A 166 1.42 15.15 8.22
C ALA A 166 0.23 15.87 7.58
N VAL A 167 -0.93 15.22 7.47
CA VAL A 167 -2.18 15.85 7.00
C VAL A 167 -2.62 16.96 7.95
N LEU A 168 -2.57 16.72 9.26
CA LEU A 168 -2.95 17.73 10.25
C LEU A 168 -2.01 18.94 10.23
N VAL A 169 -0.69 18.72 10.07
CA VAL A 169 0.27 19.83 9.92
C VAL A 169 -0.10 20.68 8.71
N TRP A 170 -0.36 20.05 7.55
CA TRP A 170 -0.82 20.78 6.38
C TRP A 170 -2.12 21.56 6.65
N ALA A 171 -3.13 20.92 7.26
CA ALA A 171 -4.42 21.54 7.49
C ALA A 171 -4.36 22.77 8.43
N HIS A 172 -3.41 22.81 9.37
CA HIS A 172 -3.28 23.92 10.32
C HIS A 172 -2.27 24.99 9.88
N THR A 173 -1.28 24.63 9.06
CA THR A 173 -0.15 25.52 8.73
C THR A 173 -0.03 25.85 7.25
N GLY A 174 -0.80 25.20 6.39
CA GLY A 174 -0.65 25.24 4.93
C GLY A 174 0.59 24.51 4.40
N ASN A 175 1.49 24.02 5.27
CA ASN A 175 2.72 23.36 4.85
C ASN A 175 2.45 21.93 4.35
N LEU A 176 2.55 21.74 3.03
CA LEU A 176 2.34 20.46 2.37
C LEU A 176 3.54 19.51 2.50
N LEU A 177 4.72 20.00 2.88
CA LEU A 177 5.95 19.21 2.81
C LEU A 177 5.86 17.87 3.57
N PRO A 178 5.38 17.79 4.82
CA PRO A 178 5.29 16.52 5.53
C PRO A 178 4.44 15.48 4.77
N TRP A 179 3.34 15.92 4.16
CA TRP A 179 2.48 15.05 3.35
C TRP A 179 3.16 14.65 2.04
N ALA A 180 3.87 15.57 1.39
CA ALA A 180 4.66 15.28 0.20
C ALA A 180 5.75 14.24 0.49
N VAL A 181 6.39 14.29 1.66
CA VAL A 181 7.35 13.26 2.10
C VAL A 181 6.70 11.90 2.27
N VAL A 182 5.52 11.83 2.89
CA VAL A 182 4.76 10.57 3.01
C VAL A 182 4.43 10.00 1.64
N GLN A 183 3.92 10.83 0.75
CA GLN A 183 3.45 10.41 -0.57
C GLN A 183 4.63 10.09 -1.53
N ILE A 184 5.46 11.08 -1.83
CA ILE A 184 6.56 10.96 -2.80
C ILE A 184 7.72 10.17 -2.18
N GLY A 185 8.14 10.51 -0.96
CA GLY A 185 9.19 9.79 -0.25
C GLY A 185 8.83 8.32 -0.01
N GLY A 186 7.58 8.04 0.36
CA GLY A 186 7.06 6.67 0.45
C GLY A 186 7.17 5.91 -0.88
N MET A 187 6.84 6.55 -2.00
CA MET A 187 6.94 5.91 -3.31
C MET A 187 8.39 5.71 -3.78
N LEU A 188 9.32 6.60 -3.40
CA LEU A 188 10.77 6.40 -3.60
C LEU A 188 11.28 5.19 -2.81
N VAL A 189 10.77 4.98 -1.59
CA VAL A 189 11.08 3.76 -0.82
C VAL A 189 10.51 2.53 -1.54
N VAL A 190 9.27 2.55 -2.03
CA VAL A 190 8.71 1.44 -2.83
C VAL A 190 9.57 1.14 -4.06
N LEU A 191 10.06 2.17 -4.75
CA LEU A 191 10.95 2.04 -5.90
C LEU A 191 12.29 1.40 -5.51
N ALA A 192 12.93 1.86 -4.43
CA ALA A 192 14.16 1.26 -3.91
C ALA A 192 13.94 -0.21 -3.51
N LEU A 193 12.82 -0.52 -2.87
CA LEU A 193 12.42 -1.88 -2.50
C LEU A 193 12.13 -2.77 -3.71
N ALA A 194 11.70 -2.20 -4.84
CA ALA A 194 11.49 -2.95 -6.09
C ALA A 194 12.80 -3.52 -6.66
N CYS A 195 13.93 -2.89 -6.35
CA CYS A 195 15.27 -3.34 -6.74
C CYS A 195 15.84 -4.43 -5.83
N LEU A 196 15.19 -4.76 -4.71
CA LEU A 196 15.62 -5.81 -3.79
C LEU A 196 14.98 -7.16 -4.16
N PRO A 197 15.66 -8.29 -3.93
CA PRO A 197 15.06 -9.61 -4.14
C PRO A 197 13.86 -9.85 -3.24
N HIS A 198 12.95 -10.75 -3.65
CA HIS A 198 11.85 -11.18 -2.79
C HIS A 198 12.39 -12.02 -1.64
N ARG A 199 11.89 -11.79 -0.42
CA ARG A 199 12.20 -12.64 0.73
C ARG A 199 11.58 -14.03 0.52
N HIS A 200 12.28 -15.07 0.96
CA HIS A 200 11.76 -16.43 0.85
C HIS A 200 10.40 -16.60 1.54
N GLY A 201 9.44 -17.19 0.84
CA GLY A 201 8.06 -17.39 1.34
C GLY A 201 7.21 -16.11 1.44
N ALA A 202 7.70 -14.95 0.96
CA ALA A 202 6.89 -13.74 0.87
C ALA A 202 5.90 -13.79 -0.30
N LEU A 203 4.87 -12.95 -0.22
CA LEU A 203 3.96 -12.72 -1.33
C LEU A 203 4.73 -12.14 -2.52
N ALA A 204 4.59 -12.74 -3.70
CA ALA A 204 5.29 -12.36 -4.93
C ALA A 204 4.69 -11.08 -5.55
N LEU A 205 4.94 -9.95 -4.89
CA LEU A 205 4.45 -8.64 -5.27
C LEU A 205 5.38 -7.96 -6.28
N GLN A 206 4.81 -7.47 -7.38
CA GLN A 206 5.55 -6.73 -8.42
C GLN A 206 5.52 -5.23 -8.10
N LEU A 207 6.45 -4.77 -7.26
CA LEU A 207 6.51 -3.37 -6.82
C LEU A 207 6.75 -2.40 -7.99
N GLY A 208 7.52 -2.78 -9.01
CA GLY A 208 7.70 -1.96 -10.21
C GLY A 208 6.37 -1.68 -10.95
N ALA A 209 5.45 -2.63 -10.97
CA ALA A 209 4.12 -2.41 -11.55
C ALA A 209 3.28 -1.45 -10.69
N VAL A 210 3.39 -1.51 -9.36
CA VAL A 210 2.74 -0.54 -8.45
C VAL A 210 3.25 0.87 -8.74
N ILE A 211 4.58 1.04 -8.88
CA ILE A 211 5.19 2.33 -9.25
C ILE A 211 4.68 2.81 -10.61
N ALA A 212 4.61 1.94 -11.61
CA ALA A 212 4.15 2.31 -12.96
C ALA A 212 2.71 2.85 -12.95
N TRP A 213 1.79 2.16 -12.26
CA TRP A 213 0.41 2.63 -12.10
C TRP A 213 0.34 3.98 -11.38
N TYR A 214 1.09 4.13 -10.29
CA TYR A 214 1.14 5.39 -9.54
C TYR A 214 1.72 6.54 -10.36
N ALA A 215 2.82 6.30 -11.08
CA ALA A 215 3.45 7.30 -11.94
C ALA A 215 2.51 7.73 -13.07
N ALA A 216 1.80 6.78 -13.70
CA ALA A 216 0.80 7.09 -14.71
C ALA A 216 -0.36 7.91 -14.12
N ALA A 217 -0.82 7.59 -12.91
CA ALA A 217 -1.84 8.39 -12.22
C ALA A 217 -1.37 9.83 -11.97
N LYS A 218 -0.16 10.03 -11.45
CA LYS A 218 0.42 11.38 -11.23
C LYS A 218 0.60 12.15 -12.53
N ALA A 219 0.94 11.48 -13.63
CA ALA A 219 1.03 12.12 -14.94
C ALA A 219 -0.34 12.62 -15.42
N MET A 220 -1.40 11.83 -15.24
CA MET A 220 -2.76 12.27 -15.59
C MET A 220 -3.28 13.37 -14.66
N GLU A 221 -2.92 13.34 -13.37
CA GLU A 221 -3.23 14.43 -12.44
C GLU A 221 -2.57 15.76 -12.87
N LEU A 222 -1.32 15.73 -13.32
CA LEU A 222 -0.64 16.92 -13.83
C LEU A 222 -1.24 17.40 -15.16
N ALA A 223 -1.74 16.47 -15.97
CA ALA A 223 -2.32 16.74 -17.28
C ALA A 223 -3.84 16.91 -17.25
N ASP A 224 -4.45 17.24 -16.10
CA ASP A 224 -5.90 17.24 -15.90
C ASP A 224 -6.66 17.99 -17.01
N HIS A 225 -6.38 19.29 -17.13
CA HIS A 225 -6.98 20.18 -18.12
C HIS A 225 -6.59 19.82 -19.55
N SER A 226 -5.33 19.46 -19.79
CA SER A 226 -4.85 19.09 -21.13
C SER A 226 -5.52 17.82 -21.68
N VAL A 227 -5.75 16.82 -20.83
CA VAL A 227 -6.49 15.60 -21.20
C VAL A 227 -7.96 15.92 -21.44
N TYR A 228 -8.56 16.78 -20.60
CA TYR A 228 -9.95 17.18 -20.79
C TYR A 228 -10.16 17.89 -22.13
N GLU A 229 -9.27 18.82 -22.48
CA GLU A 229 -9.29 19.49 -23.79
C GLU A 229 -9.05 18.52 -24.95
N ALA A 230 -8.02 17.68 -24.85
CA ALA A 230 -7.66 16.71 -25.90
C ALA A 230 -8.75 15.66 -26.15
N THR A 231 -9.58 15.37 -25.15
CA THR A 231 -10.72 14.45 -25.28
C THR A 231 -12.03 15.16 -25.61
N ALA A 232 -11.99 16.43 -26.02
CA ALA A 232 -13.17 17.26 -26.30
C ALA A 232 -14.18 17.28 -25.14
N GLY A 233 -13.68 17.30 -23.92
CA GLY A 233 -14.46 17.32 -22.69
C GLY A 233 -15.11 15.97 -22.35
N TRP A 234 -14.70 14.84 -22.93
CA TRP A 234 -15.28 13.55 -22.56
C TRP A 234 -14.79 13.07 -21.19
N VAL A 235 -13.50 13.16 -20.91
CA VAL A 235 -12.88 12.69 -19.66
C VAL A 235 -11.71 13.57 -19.25
N SER A 236 -11.60 13.90 -17.97
CA SER A 236 -10.49 14.70 -17.45
C SER A 236 -9.28 13.83 -17.08
N GLY A 237 -8.10 14.42 -17.01
CA GLY A 237 -6.93 13.71 -16.52
C GLY A 237 -7.11 13.29 -15.07
N HIS A 238 -7.82 14.07 -14.26
CA HIS A 238 -8.14 13.73 -12.88
C HIS A 238 -9.07 12.52 -12.76
N THR A 239 -10.07 12.39 -13.63
CA THR A 239 -10.88 11.15 -13.72
C THR A 239 -10.00 9.94 -14.05
N LEU A 240 -9.10 10.06 -15.03
CA LEU A 240 -8.16 8.98 -15.37
C LEU A 240 -7.19 8.67 -14.23
N LYS A 241 -6.77 9.68 -13.46
CA LYS A 241 -5.88 9.52 -12.31
C LYS A 241 -6.46 8.50 -11.32
N HIS A 242 -7.76 8.58 -11.02
CA HIS A 242 -8.40 7.68 -10.05
C HIS A 242 -8.39 6.24 -10.56
N LEU A 243 -8.69 6.04 -11.85
CA LEU A 243 -8.68 4.73 -12.48
C LEU A 243 -7.26 4.11 -12.45
N LEU A 244 -6.25 4.89 -12.81
CA LEU A 244 -4.85 4.45 -12.81
C LEU A 244 -4.33 4.19 -11.39
N ALA A 245 -4.67 5.06 -10.44
CA ALA A 245 -4.30 4.88 -9.03
C ALA A 245 -4.96 3.64 -8.43
N ALA A 246 -6.22 3.34 -8.77
CA ALA A 246 -6.88 2.09 -8.38
C ALA A 246 -6.19 0.87 -9.02
N GLY A 247 -5.66 1.03 -10.23
CA GLY A 247 -4.82 0.04 -10.92
C GLY A 247 -3.59 -0.40 -10.11
N ALA A 248 -3.08 0.43 -9.20
CA ALA A 248 -1.98 0.06 -8.30
C ALA A 248 -2.33 -1.09 -7.33
N ALA A 249 -3.61 -1.43 -7.18
CA ALA A 249 -4.06 -2.61 -6.44
C ALA A 249 -3.88 -3.92 -7.22
N LEU A 250 -3.83 -3.88 -8.56
CA LEU A 250 -3.77 -5.07 -9.42
C LEU A 250 -2.55 -5.96 -9.13
N PRO A 251 -1.32 -5.45 -8.92
CA PRO A 251 -0.18 -6.29 -8.56
C PRO A 251 -0.38 -7.06 -7.25
N VAL A 252 -1.05 -6.45 -6.26
CA VAL A 252 -1.37 -7.10 -4.98
C VAL A 252 -2.43 -8.18 -5.19
N LEU A 253 -3.49 -7.84 -5.92
CA LEU A 253 -4.54 -8.79 -6.28
C LEU A 253 -3.97 -9.98 -7.06
N PHE A 254 -3.21 -9.77 -8.14
CA PHE A 254 -2.62 -10.87 -8.89
C PHE A 254 -1.69 -11.76 -8.04
N ALA A 255 -0.96 -11.18 -7.09
CA ALA A 255 -0.15 -11.97 -6.16
C ALA A 255 -1.03 -12.87 -5.26
N MET A 256 -2.16 -12.34 -4.76
CA MET A 256 -3.13 -13.13 -3.98
C MET A 256 -3.84 -14.19 -4.83
N ALA A 257 -4.22 -13.87 -6.07
CA ALA A 257 -4.81 -14.84 -6.99
C ALA A 257 -3.86 -16.03 -7.19
N ARG A 258 -2.58 -15.76 -7.51
CA ARG A 258 -1.55 -16.80 -7.67
C ARG A 258 -1.41 -17.66 -6.42
N LEU A 259 -1.39 -17.06 -5.23
CA LEU A 259 -1.35 -17.79 -3.95
C LEU A 259 -2.52 -18.79 -3.82
N HIS A 260 -3.72 -18.40 -4.24
CA HIS A 260 -4.90 -19.27 -4.20
C HIS A 260 -4.88 -20.35 -5.30
N HIS A 261 -4.34 -20.06 -6.47
CA HIS A 261 -4.24 -21.00 -7.60
C HIS A 261 -3.09 -21.99 -7.50
N SER A 262 -2.01 -21.71 -6.75
CA SER A 262 -0.91 -22.66 -6.51
C SER A 262 -1.31 -23.95 -5.79
N ARG A 263 -2.61 -24.18 -5.53
CA ARG A 263 -3.19 -25.45 -5.05
C ARG A 263 -3.06 -26.61 -6.05
N TYR A 264 -2.77 -26.35 -7.33
CA TYR A 264 -2.75 -27.41 -8.35
C TYR A 264 -1.37 -27.96 -8.76
N ILE A 265 -0.24 -27.41 -8.26
CA ILE A 265 1.10 -27.79 -8.77
C ILE A 265 1.97 -28.52 -7.72
N ALA A 266 1.56 -28.60 -6.45
CA ALA A 266 2.34 -29.31 -5.42
C ALA A 266 1.58 -30.54 -4.90
N MET A 267 1.34 -31.52 -5.77
CA MET A 267 1.24 -32.91 -5.31
C MET A 267 2.68 -33.45 -5.24
N PRO A 268 3.21 -33.79 -4.04
CA PRO A 268 4.40 -34.62 -4.00
C PRO A 268 4.01 -35.94 -4.65
N VAL A 269 4.63 -36.28 -5.79
CA VAL A 269 4.60 -37.67 -6.27
C VAL A 269 5.15 -38.50 -5.11
N PRO A 270 4.38 -39.44 -4.54
CA PRO A 270 4.94 -40.34 -3.55
C PRO A 270 6.10 -41.05 -4.25
N ARG A 271 7.33 -40.86 -3.77
CA ARG A 271 8.40 -41.81 -4.06
C ARG A 271 7.96 -43.14 -3.48
N ARG A 272 7.22 -43.93 -4.28
CA ARG A 272 7.12 -45.36 -4.01
C ARG A 272 8.54 -45.88 -4.11
N ALA A 273 9.02 -46.36 -2.97
CA ALA A 273 10.27 -47.03 -2.79
C ALA A 273 10.49 -48.03 -3.92
N MET A 274 11.44 -47.72 -4.80
CA MET A 274 12.11 -48.72 -5.62
C MET A 274 13.17 -49.37 -4.72
N GLN A 275 12.68 -50.06 -3.68
CA GLN A 275 13.40 -50.99 -2.83
C GLN A 275 12.48 -52.19 -2.69
N ASN A 276 12.59 -53.13 -3.62
CA ASN A 276 12.46 -54.57 -3.41
C ASN A 276 12.45 -55.29 -4.76
N GLY A 277 13.51 -56.05 -5.01
CA GLY A 277 13.70 -56.90 -6.20
C GLY A 277 15.09 -56.68 -6.80
N GLY A 278 16.08 -57.54 -6.59
CA GLY A 278 16.09 -58.79 -5.86
C GLY A 278 17.51 -59.17 -5.44
N GLN A 279 17.59 -59.74 -4.24
CA GLN A 279 18.63 -60.69 -3.87
C GLN A 279 17.94 -61.92 -3.27
N ARG A 280 17.74 -62.92 -4.13
CA ARG A 280 17.63 -64.37 -3.89
C ARG A 280 17.91 -64.96 -5.28
N GLY A 281 18.85 -65.84 -5.57
CA GLY A 281 19.77 -66.71 -4.86
C GLY A 281 20.16 -67.79 -5.88
N GLN A 282 21.35 -68.36 -5.75
CA GLN A 282 22.10 -69.24 -6.68
C GLN A 282 23.03 -68.50 -7.64
#